data_AF-A0A174B080-F1
#
_entry.id   AF-A0A174B080-F1
#
_cell.length_a   1.000
_cell.length_b   1.000
_cell.length_c   1.000
_cell.angle_alpha   90.00
_cell.angle_beta   90.00
_cell.angle_gamma   90.00
#
_symmetry.space_group_name_H-M   'P 1'
#
loop_
_entity.id
_entity.type
_entity.pdbx_description
1 polymer ?
#
loop_
_entity_poly.entity_id
_entity_poly.type
_entity_poly.pdbx_seq_one_letter_code
_entity_poly.pdbx_strand_id
1 'polypeptide(L)' 'MAKQIIRSIRKGSVQWNEEDRLQMVSMLAKAGYAVQIVRKEIPSSETRKTTQYEYVIEYGERVE' A
#
# COMPACT_ATOMS: atom_id res chain seq x y z
N MET A 1 11.90 -3.98 -13.81
CA MET A 1 11.91 -2.81 -12.92
C MET A 1 11.27 -3.19 -11.59
N ALA A 2 11.90 -2.83 -10.47
CA ALA A 2 11.46 -3.25 -9.14
C ALA A 2 10.19 -2.46 -8.76
N LYS A 3 9.06 -3.15 -8.64
CA LYS A 3 7.83 -2.59 -8.08
C LYS A 3 7.99 -2.49 -6.57
N GLN A 4 7.90 -1.27 -6.03
CA GLN A 4 8.00 -0.99 -4.62
C GLN A 4 6.61 -0.97 -3.99
N ILE A 5 6.53 -1.29 -2.70
CA ILE A 5 5.26 -1.42 -1.99
C ILE A 5 5.30 -0.58 -0.72
N ILE A 6 4.37 0.35 -0.61
CA ILE A 6 4.13 1.10 0.62
C ILE A 6 3.04 0.39 1.42
N ARG A 7 3.40 -0.04 2.63
CA ARG A 7 2.50 -0.71 3.58
C ARG A 7 2.20 0.23 4.73
N SER A 8 1.04 0.05 5.37
CA SER A 8 0.69 0.82 6.57
C SER A 8 1.67 0.49 7.70
N ILE A 9 2.14 1.50 8.44
CA ILE A 9 3.07 1.30 9.56
C ILE A 9 2.28 0.77 10.76
N ARG A 10 2.35 -0.55 10.99
CA ARG A 10 1.51 -1.26 11.97
C ARG A 10 1.92 -1.09 13.44
N LYS A 11 2.99 -0.35 13.74
CA LYS A 11 3.41 -0.04 15.12
C LYS A 11 2.87 1.32 15.57
N GLY A 12 1.54 1.46 15.60
CA GLY A 12 0.86 2.33 16.56
C GLY A 12 0.78 3.84 16.30
N SER A 13 1.00 4.36 15.09
CA SER A 13 0.83 5.82 14.89
C SER A 13 0.18 6.30 13.59
N VAL A 14 0.04 5.50 12.54
CA VAL A 14 -0.75 5.94 11.38
C VAL A 14 -1.33 4.73 10.62
N GLN A 15 -2.63 4.50 10.81
CA GLN A 15 -3.40 3.64 9.92
C GLN A 15 -3.87 4.53 8.77
N TRP A 16 -3.38 4.28 7.57
CA TRP A 16 -3.72 5.11 6.41
C TRP A 16 -5.22 5.00 6.15
N ASN A 17 -5.93 6.13 6.19
CA ASN A 17 -7.31 6.18 5.76
C ASN A 17 -7.40 6.13 4.23
N GLU A 18 -8.61 6.09 3.68
CA GLU A 18 -8.83 6.15 2.24
C GLU A 18 -8.23 7.42 1.62
N GLU A 19 -8.40 8.56 2.29
CA GLU A 19 -7.88 9.87 1.85
C GLU A 19 -6.35 9.91 1.79
N ASP A 20 -5.65 9.38 2.81
CA ASP A 20 -4.19 9.31 2.84
C ASP A 20 -3.64 8.48 1.68
N ARG A 21 -4.32 7.36 1.36
CA ARG A 21 -3.95 6.49 0.25
C ARG A 21 -4.12 7.21 -1.08
N LEU A 22 -5.24 7.89 -1.27
CA LEU A 22 -5.52 8.65 -2.48
C LEU A 22 -4.52 9.80 -2.66
N GLN A 23 -4.17 10.50 -1.58
CA GLN A 23 -3.17 11.57 -1.62
C GLN A 23 -1.79 11.02 -2.05
N MET A 24 -1.37 9.88 -1.48
CA MET A 24 -0.09 9.25 -1.85
C MET A 24 -0.09 8.76 -3.29
N VAL A 25 -1.18 8.13 -3.75
CA VAL A 25 -1.37 7.74 -5.16
C VAL A 25 -1.29 8.95 -6.07
N SER A 26 -1.95 10.05 -5.72
CA SER A 26 -1.91 11.29 -6.50
C SER A 26 -0.51 11.87 -6.59
N MET A 27 0.24 11.89 -5.49
CA MET A 27 1.64 12.35 -5.47
C MET A 27 2.54 11.49 -6.35
N LEU A 28 2.46 10.18 -6.22
CA LEU A 28 3.27 9.24 -7.01
C LEU A 28 2.90 9.29 -8.49
N ALA A 29 1.61 9.41 -8.82
CA ALA A 29 1.15 9.59 -10.20
C ALA A 29 1.65 10.91 -10.81
N LYS A 30 1.62 12.02 -10.06
CA LYS A 30 2.18 13.32 -10.47
C LYS A 30 3.68 13.27 -10.69
N ALA A 31 4.39 12.48 -9.89
CA ALA A 31 5.83 12.26 -10.04
C ALA A 31 6.17 11.32 -11.21
N GLY A 32 5.18 10.87 -11.99
CA GLY A 32 5.40 10.04 -13.17
C GLY A 32 5.56 8.55 -12.84
N TYR A 33 5.23 8.10 -11.63
CA TYR A 33 5.23 6.67 -11.30
C TYR A 33 3.91 6.01 -11.69
N ALA A 34 3.99 4.75 -12.10
CA ALA A 34 2.83 3.88 -12.23
C ALA A 34 2.42 3.41 -10.83
N VAL A 35 1.17 3.67 -10.44
CA VAL A 35 0.67 3.45 -9.08
C VAL A 35 -0.59 2.59 -9.08
N GLN A 36 -0.70 1.69 -8.12
CA GLN A 36 -1.85 0.81 -7.97
C GLN A 36 -2.12 0.54 -6.49
N ILE A 37 -3.38 0.69 -6.07
CA ILE A 37 -3.81 0.26 -4.74
C ILE A 37 -4.16 -1.22 -4.82
N VAL A 38 -3.57 -2.03 -3.97
CA VAL A 38 -3.73 -3.48 -3.99
C VAL A 38 -4.13 -3.95 -2.60
N ARG A 39 -5.14 -4.82 -2.55
CA ARG A 39 -5.54 -5.48 -1.30
C ARG A 39 -4.64 -6.70 -1.10
N LYS A 40 -3.79 -6.68 -0.08
CA LYS A 40 -2.94 -7.83 0.29
C LYS A 40 -3.39 -8.44 1.61
N GLU A 41 -3.30 -9.76 1.65
CA GLU A 41 -3.49 -10.52 2.86
C GLU A 41 -2.33 -10.26 3.81
N ILE A 42 -2.68 -10.02 5.07
CA ILE A 42 -1.75 -9.97 6.16
C ILE A 42 -1.51 -11.42 6.60
N PRO A 43 -0.28 -11.95 6.51
CA PRO A 43 0.03 -13.21 7.16
C PRO A 43 -0.15 -13.00 8.66
N SER A 44 -1.29 -13.45 9.19
CA SER A 44 -1.52 -13.55 10.63
C SER A 44 -0.57 -14.60 11.16
N SER A 45 0.29 -14.21 12.09
CA SER A 45 1.02 -15.15 12.96
C SER A 45 0.02 -16.12 13.59
N GLU A 46 0.39 -17.41 13.71
CA GLU A 46 -0.38 -18.63 14.00
C GLU A 46 -1.52 -18.57 15.06
N THR A 47 -1.71 -17.46 15.76
CA THR A 47 -2.61 -17.32 16.92
C THR A 47 -3.94 -16.59 16.62
N ARG A 48 -4.18 -16.05 15.41
CA ARG A 48 -5.44 -15.34 15.09
C ARG A 48 -6.16 -15.94 13.87
N LYS A 49 -7.35 -16.52 14.11
CA LYS A 49 -8.26 -17.15 13.12
C LYS A 49 -8.86 -16.22 12.05
N THR A 50 -8.43 -14.97 11.95
CA THR A 50 -8.97 -14.00 10.99
C THR A 50 -7.89 -13.56 10.02
N THR A 51 -8.08 -13.90 8.74
CA THR A 51 -7.34 -13.31 7.61
C THR A 51 -7.62 -11.81 7.61
N GLN A 52 -6.63 -11.02 8.01
CA GLN A 52 -6.72 -9.58 7.91
C GLN A 52 -6.28 -9.17 6.51
N TYR A 53 -6.98 -8.22 5.91
CA TYR A 53 -6.61 -7.64 4.63
C TYR A 53 -6.14 -6.21 4.86
N GLU A 54 -5.07 -5.81 4.18
CA GLU A 54 -4.57 -4.45 4.17
C GLU A 54 -4.51 -3.93 2.74
N TYR A 55 -4.89 -2.67 2.55
CA TYR A 55 -4.64 -1.97 1.29
C TYR A 55 -3.23 -1.40 1.31
N VAL A 56 -2.43 -1.79 0.32
CA VAL A 56 -1.07 -1.32 0.10
C VAL A 56 -1.02 -0.55 -1.21
N ILE A 57 -0.05 0.37 -1.33
CA ILE A 57 0.18 1.09 -2.58
C ILE A 57 1.40 0.47 -3.23
N GLU A 58 1.20 -0.16 -4.39
CA GLU A 58 2.28 -0.62 -5.24
C GLU A 58 2.61 0.50 -6.24
N TYR A 59 3.88 0.86 -6.35
CA TYR A 59 4.34 1.87 -7.29
C TYR A 59 5.60 1.39 -8.02
N GLY A 60 5.77 1.84 -9.25
CA GLY A 60 6.90 1.47 -10.08
C GLY A 60 7.17 2.51 -11.16
N GLU A 61 8.31 2.35 -11.83
CA GLU A 61 8.66 3.18 -12.99
C GLU A 61 7.58 3.05 -14.07
N ARG A 62 7.09 4.20 -14.54
CA ARG A 62 6.23 4.27 -15.71
C ARG A 62 7.13 4.01 -16.92
N VAL A 63 7.12 2.78 -17.40
CA VAL A 63 7.65 2.46 -18.73
C VAL A 63 6.66 3.07 -19.71
N GLU A 64 7.10 4.16 -20.35
CA GLU A 64 6.41 4.81 -21.46
C GLU A 64 6.34 3.88 -22.68
#